data_AF-A0A1E1KT63-F1
#
_entry.id   AF-A0A1E1KT63-F1
#
_cell.length_a   1.000
_cell.length_b   1.000
_cell.length_c   1.000
_cell.angle_alpha   90.00
_cell.angle_beta   90.00
_cell.angle_gamma   90.00
#
_symmetry.space_group_name_H-M   'P 1'
#
loop_
_entity.id
_entity.type
_entity.pdbx_description
1 polymer ?
#
loop_
_entity_poly.entity_id
_entity_poly.type
_entity_poly.pdbx_seq_one_letter_code
_entity_poly.pdbx_strand_id
1 'polypeptide(L)'
;MPFQKHLDGLIIKGKAKLKEFTGDQNQPPAQNQYPQQQYQQPGHYQQHQYQQPNQYQQPQPQQGYGVPPPIPYGSRPGGAQQQQGPNVYWQAAFNPQTPVNQIFEQETGDHGWGNNESQNYTSEPQNSFFTPDNKLVIRGIVQTSAPSNKYTSARLITHQKLDRQRGCLSAVVSAPCAPGIWPAFWLLPKKPFAWPTDGEVDIFESWNGDCVNHSCLHWGHFNGEDSQKHRVVDTPIPSMAHQAQVMAFAWDQPEDGRGGRMVWYINGGVVMKADNPPGTRRLSEWNVILNVAMGGNVCGGKLPGDGQYDFVVHELKLMDEPLGGWNQFGADWQRGREGKTM
;
A
#
# COMPACT_ATOMS: atom_id res chain seq x y z
N MET A 1 -20.63 -7.62 -21.86
CA MET A 1 -19.46 -7.30 -22.72
C MET A 1 -18.28 -6.65 -21.98
N PRO A 2 -18.44 -5.69 -21.04
CA PRO A 2 -17.28 -5.10 -20.35
C PRO A 2 -16.63 -6.03 -19.31
N PHE A 3 -17.42 -6.82 -18.57
CA PHE A 3 -16.92 -7.76 -17.56
C PHE A 3 -16.04 -8.89 -18.14
N GLN A 4 -16.34 -9.38 -19.36
CA GLN A 4 -15.55 -10.44 -19.99
C GLN A 4 -14.16 -9.94 -20.43
N LYS A 5 -14.08 -8.76 -21.04
CA LYS A 5 -12.79 -8.16 -21.43
C LYS A 5 -11.89 -7.86 -20.22
N HIS A 6 -12.50 -7.49 -19.11
CA HIS A 6 -11.85 -7.29 -17.82
C HIS A 6 -11.25 -8.60 -17.27
N LEU A 7 -12.05 -9.66 -17.27
CA LEU A 7 -11.64 -11.01 -16.90
C LEU A 7 -10.46 -11.50 -17.75
N ASP A 8 -10.55 -11.32 -19.07
CA ASP A 8 -9.51 -11.71 -20.00
C ASP A 8 -8.19 -10.96 -19.70
N GLY A 9 -8.26 -9.66 -19.36
CA GLY A 9 -7.10 -8.87 -18.96
C GLY A 9 -6.41 -9.38 -17.69
N LEU A 10 -7.19 -9.71 -16.66
CA LEU A 10 -6.69 -10.29 -15.41
C LEU A 10 -6.14 -11.73 -15.60
N ILE A 11 -6.76 -12.50 -16.49
CA ILE A 11 -6.27 -13.83 -16.90
C ILE A 11 -4.92 -13.71 -17.61
N ILE A 12 -4.79 -12.75 -18.52
CA ILE A 12 -3.52 -12.52 -19.23
C ILE A 12 -2.46 -11.99 -18.25
N LYS A 13 -2.82 -11.10 -17.31
CA LYS A 13 -1.95 -10.63 -16.20
C LYS A 13 -1.35 -11.83 -15.47
N GLY A 14 -2.20 -12.70 -14.93
CA GLY A 14 -1.72 -13.84 -14.16
C GLY A 14 -0.89 -14.85 -14.97
N LYS A 15 -1.25 -15.13 -16.23
CA LYS A 15 -0.42 -16.00 -17.09
C LYS A 15 0.96 -15.43 -17.36
N ALA A 16 1.07 -14.12 -17.57
CA ALA A 16 2.33 -13.50 -17.90
C ALA A 16 3.22 -13.33 -16.64
N LYS A 17 2.63 -13.10 -15.46
CA LYS A 17 3.32 -13.12 -14.16
C LYS A 17 3.87 -14.51 -13.82
N LEU A 18 3.12 -15.58 -14.14
CA LEU A 18 3.63 -16.96 -14.03
C LEU A 18 4.93 -17.13 -14.81
N LYS A 19 4.99 -16.63 -16.04
CA LYS A 19 6.18 -16.75 -16.89
C LYS A 19 7.37 -16.01 -16.30
N GLU A 20 7.18 -14.80 -15.76
CA GLU A 20 8.24 -14.05 -15.08
C GLU A 20 8.85 -14.85 -13.92
N PHE A 21 8.02 -15.45 -13.06
CA PHE A 21 8.51 -16.16 -11.87
C PHE A 21 9.00 -17.60 -12.14
N THR A 22 8.59 -18.22 -13.24
CA THR A 22 8.96 -19.61 -13.58
C THR A 22 9.99 -19.71 -14.71
N GLY A 23 10.25 -18.63 -15.44
CA GLY A 23 11.04 -18.62 -16.66
C GLY A 23 12.20 -17.63 -16.63
N ASP A 24 13.33 -18.03 -16.02
CA ASP A 24 14.64 -18.03 -16.69
C ASP A 24 15.64 -18.91 -15.92
N GLN A 25 15.61 -20.23 -16.15
CA GLN A 25 16.69 -21.13 -15.69
C GLN A 25 17.87 -21.18 -16.67
N ASN A 26 17.99 -20.26 -17.65
CA ASN A 26 19.04 -20.36 -18.67
C ASN A 26 19.61 -19.03 -19.19
N GLN A 27 19.76 -17.99 -18.37
CA GLN A 27 20.67 -16.88 -18.68
C GLN A 27 21.57 -16.49 -17.48
N PRO A 28 22.90 -16.45 -17.64
CA PRO A 28 23.78 -15.93 -16.59
C PRO A 28 23.61 -14.41 -16.48
N PRO A 29 23.63 -13.83 -15.26
CA PRO A 29 23.47 -12.40 -15.08
C PRO A 29 24.62 -11.62 -15.72
N ALA A 30 24.29 -10.62 -16.52
CA ALA A 30 25.26 -9.67 -17.07
C ALA A 30 25.91 -8.86 -15.94
N GLN A 31 27.21 -9.03 -15.79
CA GLN A 31 28.06 -8.29 -14.86
C GLN A 31 28.25 -6.86 -15.41
N ASN A 32 27.69 -5.84 -14.75
CA ASN A 32 28.05 -4.45 -15.02
C ASN A 32 28.75 -3.84 -13.80
N GLN A 33 30.04 -3.52 -14.00
CA GLN A 33 30.90 -2.77 -13.10
C GLN A 33 30.48 -1.29 -13.07
N TYR A 34 30.30 -0.74 -11.88
CA TYR A 34 30.25 0.72 -11.66
C TYR A 34 31.59 1.19 -11.06
N PRO A 35 32.23 2.26 -11.58
CA PRO A 35 33.38 2.87 -10.93
C PRO A 35 32.94 3.76 -9.75
N GLN A 36 33.61 3.61 -8.61
CA GLN A 36 33.47 4.45 -7.42
C GLN A 36 33.93 5.89 -7.68
N GLN A 37 33.17 6.87 -7.20
CA GLN A 37 33.65 8.24 -7.00
C GLN A 37 33.51 8.66 -5.54
N GLN A 38 34.62 9.16 -5.01
CA GLN A 38 34.84 9.64 -3.65
C GLN A 38 34.07 10.95 -3.40
N TYR A 39 33.35 11.03 -2.27
CA TYR A 39 32.80 12.28 -1.77
C TYR A 39 33.83 12.99 -0.87
N GLN A 40 34.21 14.21 -1.24
CA GLN A 40 34.87 15.18 -0.38
C GLN A 40 33.82 16.05 0.34
N GLN A 41 34.00 16.21 1.65
CA GLN A 41 33.27 17.12 2.55
C GLN A 41 33.57 18.60 2.19
N PRO A 42 32.64 19.54 2.49
CA PRO A 42 33.02 20.55 3.49
C PRO A 42 31.89 21.14 4.35
N GLY A 43 32.24 21.47 5.60
CA GLY A 43 32.18 22.87 6.08
C GLY A 43 31.00 23.28 6.99
N HIS A 44 31.33 23.50 8.26
CA HIS A 44 30.51 24.13 9.30
C HIS A 44 30.07 25.57 8.97
N TYR A 45 28.85 25.97 9.35
CA TYR A 45 28.55 27.36 9.73
C TYR A 45 27.55 27.48 10.89
N GLN A 46 27.79 28.52 11.69
CA GLN A 46 27.33 28.81 13.05
C GLN A 46 25.89 29.34 13.19
N GLN A 47 25.38 29.11 14.39
CA GLN A 47 24.20 29.70 15.04
C GLN A 47 24.16 31.23 15.00
N HIS A 48 22.98 31.80 14.75
CA HIS A 48 22.62 33.12 15.26
C HIS A 48 21.26 33.11 15.96
N GLN A 49 21.29 33.75 17.13
CA GLN A 49 20.33 33.84 18.20
C GLN A 49 19.46 35.09 17.96
N TYR A 50 18.13 34.95 17.99
CA TYR A 50 17.22 36.11 18.00
C TYR A 50 16.63 36.33 19.38
N GLN A 51 16.89 37.54 19.89
CA GLN A 51 16.36 38.13 21.12
C GLN A 51 14.88 38.51 20.94
N GLN A 52 14.06 38.33 21.97
CA GLN A 52 12.75 38.97 22.12
C GLN A 52 12.79 39.99 23.25
N PRO A 53 12.11 41.15 23.14
CA PRO A 53 11.90 42.05 24.27
C PRO A 53 10.48 41.99 24.89
N ASN A 54 10.48 41.99 26.23
CA ASN A 54 9.56 42.54 27.25
C ASN A 54 8.04 42.34 27.10
N GLN A 55 7.40 41.59 28.00
CA GLN A 55 6.96 41.96 29.37
C GLN A 55 5.86 43.04 29.42
N TYR A 56 4.64 42.60 29.74
CA TYR A 56 3.65 43.40 30.46
C TYR A 56 3.13 42.64 31.69
N GLN A 57 2.97 43.41 32.76
CA GLN A 57 2.87 43.02 34.16
C GLN A 57 1.48 42.52 34.57
N GLN A 58 1.46 41.66 35.60
CA GLN A 58 0.29 41.29 36.39
C GLN A 58 -0.19 42.44 37.30
N PRO A 59 -1.47 42.39 37.70
CA PRO A 59 -1.84 42.73 39.08
C PRO A 59 -2.63 41.61 39.80
N GLN A 60 -2.38 41.46 41.10
CA GLN A 60 -3.14 40.67 42.09
C GLN A 60 -3.57 41.61 43.25
N PRO A 61 -4.41 41.20 44.22
CA PRO A 61 -5.80 40.74 44.11
C PRO A 61 -6.73 41.50 45.09
N GLN A 62 -8.05 41.43 44.94
CA GLN A 62 -9.00 41.79 46.01
C GLN A 62 -10.15 40.79 46.16
N GLN A 63 -10.59 40.69 47.41
CA GLN A 63 -11.22 39.55 48.07
C GLN A 63 -12.73 39.42 47.85
N GLY A 64 -13.18 38.16 47.84
CA GLY A 64 -14.31 37.69 48.66
C GLY A 64 -15.69 37.71 48.00
N TYR A 65 -16.20 36.52 47.64
CA TYR A 65 -17.54 36.01 48.00
C TYR A 65 -17.60 34.49 47.73
N GLY A 66 -17.94 33.71 48.77
CA GLY A 66 -18.60 32.39 48.68
C GLY A 66 -17.75 31.15 48.35
N VAL A 67 -17.51 30.30 49.35
CA VAL A 67 -17.05 28.91 49.15
C VAL A 67 -18.28 28.07 48.76
N PRO A 68 -18.32 27.39 47.60
CA PRO A 68 -19.38 26.44 47.31
C PRO A 68 -19.21 25.16 48.16
N PRO A 69 -20.31 24.49 48.54
CA PRO A 69 -20.27 23.35 49.45
C PRO A 69 -19.51 22.15 48.84
N PRO A 70 -18.92 21.27 49.68
CA PRO A 70 -18.24 20.07 49.20
C PRO A 70 -19.25 19.13 48.50
N ILE A 71 -18.92 18.76 47.26
CA ILE A 71 -19.68 17.79 46.49
C ILE A 71 -19.55 16.42 47.18
N PRO A 72 -20.66 15.70 47.45
CA PRO A 72 -20.62 14.38 48.07
C PRO A 72 -19.75 13.39 47.27
N TYR A 73 -18.84 12.70 47.97
CA TYR A 73 -18.15 11.54 47.41
C TYR A 73 -19.17 10.43 47.15
N GLY A 74 -19.55 10.23 45.88
CA GLY A 74 -20.41 9.09 45.56
C GLY A 74 -21.20 9.19 44.27
N SER A 75 -20.55 9.48 43.14
CA SER A 75 -20.95 9.05 41.79
C SER A 75 -20.08 9.76 40.76
N ARG A 76 -18.86 9.27 40.54
CA ARG A 76 -18.21 9.51 39.24
C ARG A 76 -19.01 8.69 38.23
N PRO A 77 -19.63 9.29 37.21
CA PRO A 77 -19.93 8.53 36.00
C PRO A 77 -18.61 7.91 35.57
N GLY A 78 -18.58 6.59 35.38
CA GLY A 78 -17.40 5.90 34.85
C GLY A 78 -16.90 6.70 33.66
N GLY A 79 -15.63 7.12 33.71
CA GLY A 79 -15.02 7.86 32.62
C GLY A 79 -15.31 7.08 31.35
N ALA A 80 -15.95 7.73 30.38
CA ALA A 80 -16.11 7.16 29.06
C ALA A 80 -14.71 6.69 28.64
N GLN A 81 -14.51 5.38 28.55
CA GLN A 81 -13.35 4.85 27.84
C GLN A 81 -13.49 5.45 26.45
N GLN A 82 -12.70 6.47 26.14
CA GLN A 82 -12.37 6.76 24.76
C GLN A 82 -11.95 5.41 24.20
N GLN A 83 -12.71 4.87 23.26
CA GLN A 83 -12.27 3.70 22.51
C GLN A 83 -10.94 4.13 21.90
N GLN A 84 -9.85 3.74 22.54
CA GLN A 84 -8.53 3.88 21.96
C GLN A 84 -8.63 3.08 20.68
N GLY A 85 -8.30 3.71 19.55
CA GLY A 85 -8.21 3.01 18.28
C GLY A 85 -7.31 1.78 18.40
N PRO A 86 -7.36 0.87 17.42
CA PRO A 86 -6.55 -0.34 17.46
C PRO A 86 -5.07 -0.02 17.71
N ASN A 87 -4.39 -0.85 18.49
CA ASN A 87 -2.97 -0.70 18.77
C ASN A 87 -2.18 -0.77 17.46
N VAL A 88 -1.42 0.29 17.14
CA VAL A 88 -0.54 0.36 15.97
C VAL A 88 0.83 -0.17 16.38
N TYR A 89 1.23 -1.32 15.86
CA TYR A 89 2.52 -1.92 16.19
C TYR A 89 3.63 -1.55 15.21
N TRP A 90 3.25 -1.09 14.03
CA TRP A 90 4.19 -0.53 13.07
C TRP A 90 3.52 0.55 12.23
N GLN A 91 4.25 1.62 11.95
CA GLN A 91 3.85 2.69 11.05
C GLN A 91 5.06 3.15 10.25
N ALA A 92 4.89 3.29 8.94
CA ALA A 92 5.94 3.83 8.09
C ALA A 92 6.19 5.33 8.42
N ALA A 93 7.43 5.67 8.71
CA ALA A 93 7.83 7.05 9.01
C ALA A 93 8.28 7.77 7.73
N PHE A 94 7.35 8.44 7.04
CA PHE A 94 7.62 9.16 5.79
C PHE A 94 8.34 10.50 6.00
N ASN A 95 9.44 10.50 6.75
CA ASN A 95 10.20 11.70 7.05
C ASN A 95 11.06 12.13 5.84
N PRO A 96 10.99 13.39 5.35
CA PRO A 96 11.80 13.89 4.22
C PRO A 96 13.31 13.72 4.34
N GLN A 97 13.84 13.66 5.56
CA GLN A 97 15.27 13.47 5.83
C GLN A 97 15.68 11.99 5.83
N THR A 98 14.71 11.06 5.79
CA THR A 98 14.94 9.63 5.72
C THR A 98 14.98 9.18 4.25
N PRO A 99 16.07 8.55 3.78
CA PRO A 99 16.08 7.92 2.47
C PRO A 99 14.97 6.86 2.34
N VAL A 100 14.29 6.82 1.19
CA VAL A 100 13.21 5.84 0.91
C VAL A 100 13.67 4.41 1.16
N ASN A 101 14.92 4.10 0.82
CA ASN A 101 15.50 2.76 0.97
C ASN A 101 15.64 2.27 2.43
N GLN A 102 15.49 3.14 3.43
CA GLN A 102 15.49 2.74 4.84
C GLN A 102 14.18 2.08 5.27
N ILE A 103 13.09 2.32 4.53
CA ILE A 103 11.76 1.76 4.81
C ILE A 103 11.40 0.71 3.76
N PHE A 104 11.87 0.90 2.53
CA PHE A 104 11.52 0.06 1.38
C PHE A 104 12.77 -0.50 0.68
N GLU A 105 12.70 -1.72 0.19
CA GLU A 105 13.51 -2.16 -0.96
C GLU A 105 12.93 -1.50 -2.23
N GLN A 106 13.81 -0.99 -3.10
CA GLN A 106 13.44 -0.37 -4.37
C GLN A 106 13.80 -1.33 -5.50
N GLU A 107 12.79 -1.98 -6.09
CA GLU A 107 13.00 -2.84 -7.25
C GLU A 107 13.16 -2.01 -8.52
N THR A 108 14.11 -2.39 -9.38
CA THR A 108 14.42 -1.66 -10.61
C THR A 108 14.34 -2.56 -11.84
N GLY A 109 14.03 -1.99 -13.00
CA GLY A 109 14.04 -2.71 -14.28
C GLY A 109 12.81 -2.45 -15.14
N ASP A 110 12.94 -2.78 -16.43
CA ASP A 110 11.99 -2.54 -17.52
C ASP A 110 11.62 -3.81 -18.31
N HIS A 111 11.84 -5.00 -17.71
CA HIS A 111 11.59 -6.31 -18.34
C HIS A 111 10.09 -6.68 -18.45
N GLY A 112 9.20 -5.71 -18.28
CA GLY A 112 7.76 -5.85 -18.45
C GLY A 112 7.00 -6.50 -17.29
N TRP A 113 7.70 -6.92 -16.22
CA TRP A 113 7.12 -7.37 -14.94
C TRP A 113 6.00 -8.41 -15.07
N GLY A 114 6.16 -9.31 -16.04
CA GLY A 114 5.19 -10.34 -16.34
C GLY A 114 3.84 -9.79 -16.80
N ASN A 115 3.72 -8.52 -17.20
CA ASN A 115 2.44 -7.90 -17.54
C ASN A 115 2.48 -7.00 -18.77
N ASN A 116 3.59 -7.01 -19.53
CA ASN A 116 3.82 -6.09 -20.65
C ASN A 116 3.76 -4.62 -20.20
N GLU A 117 4.24 -4.36 -19.00
CA GLU A 117 4.39 -3.02 -18.44
C GLU A 117 5.47 -2.23 -19.21
N SER A 118 5.25 -0.93 -19.42
CA SER A 118 6.12 -0.10 -20.27
C SER A 118 7.18 0.70 -19.52
N GLN A 119 7.07 0.80 -18.20
CA GLN A 119 7.96 1.61 -17.38
C GLN A 119 9.24 0.87 -17.01
N ASN A 120 10.31 1.64 -16.89
CA ASN A 120 11.47 1.26 -16.09
C ASN A 120 11.23 1.69 -14.63
N TYR A 121 11.17 0.74 -13.70
CA TYR A 121 11.23 1.11 -12.28
C TYR A 121 12.65 1.52 -11.91
N THR A 122 12.79 2.62 -11.18
CA THR A 122 14.09 3.19 -10.80
C THR A 122 14.15 3.42 -9.28
N SER A 123 15.36 3.68 -8.79
CA SER A 123 15.58 4.17 -7.43
C SER A 123 15.73 5.70 -7.35
N GLU A 124 15.43 6.41 -8.45
CA GLU A 124 15.66 7.86 -8.54
C GLU A 124 14.70 8.65 -7.64
N PRO A 125 15.19 9.72 -6.96
CA PRO A 125 14.35 10.54 -6.09
C PRO A 125 13.16 11.21 -6.78
N GLN A 126 13.17 11.33 -8.11
CA GLN A 126 12.03 11.85 -8.87
C GLN A 126 10.86 10.85 -8.96
N ASN A 127 11.13 9.54 -8.82
CA ASN A 127 10.13 8.48 -8.91
C ASN A 127 9.61 8.05 -7.54
N SER A 128 10.39 8.21 -6.47
CA SER A 128 9.91 7.99 -5.10
C SER A 128 10.59 8.90 -4.09
N PHE A 129 9.81 9.59 -3.26
CA PHE A 129 10.32 10.51 -2.24
C PHE A 129 9.29 10.74 -1.12
N PHE A 130 9.77 11.25 0.01
CA PHE A 130 8.92 11.72 1.10
C PHE A 130 8.73 13.24 1.05
N THR A 131 7.50 13.71 1.23
CA THR A 131 7.13 15.12 1.17
C THR A 131 7.26 15.80 2.53
N PRO A 132 7.43 17.14 2.60
CA PRO A 132 7.52 17.89 3.86
C PRO A 132 6.36 17.68 4.85
N ASP A 133 5.18 17.28 4.36
CA ASP A 133 4.00 16.93 5.15
C ASP A 133 3.91 15.44 5.50
N ASN A 134 5.05 14.73 5.44
CA ASN A 134 5.24 13.33 5.80
C ASN A 134 4.37 12.34 5.00
N LYS A 135 4.37 12.46 3.67
CA LYS A 135 3.71 11.51 2.77
C LYS A 135 4.73 10.85 1.87
N LEU A 136 4.46 9.63 1.46
CA LEU A 136 5.21 8.97 0.39
C LEU A 136 4.56 9.29 -0.95
N VAL A 137 5.36 9.72 -1.92
CA VAL A 137 4.96 9.85 -3.31
C VAL A 137 5.67 8.78 -4.14
N ILE A 138 4.89 8.04 -4.93
CA ILE A 138 5.37 7.17 -5.99
C ILE A 138 4.90 7.79 -7.31
N ARG A 139 5.84 8.21 -8.14
CA ARG A 139 5.58 9.03 -9.32
C ARG A 139 5.94 8.27 -10.59
N GLY A 140 4.93 7.98 -11.40
CA GLY A 140 5.11 7.65 -12.81
C GLY A 140 5.43 8.92 -13.60
N ILE A 141 6.48 8.91 -14.42
CA ILE A 141 6.87 10.01 -15.29
C ILE A 141 6.85 9.53 -16.73
N VAL A 142 6.17 10.30 -17.58
CA VAL A 142 6.16 10.12 -19.03
C VAL A 142 6.83 11.33 -19.68
N GLN A 143 7.90 11.09 -20.42
CA GLN A 143 8.64 12.14 -21.12
C GLN A 143 9.06 11.66 -22.51
N THR A 144 8.20 11.89 -23.51
CA THR A 144 8.45 11.46 -24.90
C THR A 144 9.72 12.09 -25.49
N SER A 145 10.13 13.28 -25.01
CA SER A 145 11.38 13.91 -25.41
C SER A 145 12.65 13.24 -24.88
N ALA A 146 12.52 12.24 -23.98
CA ALA A 146 13.63 11.49 -23.40
C ALA A 146 13.48 9.98 -23.73
N PRO A 147 13.76 9.54 -24.98
CA PRO A 147 13.40 8.20 -25.45
C PRO A 147 13.92 7.04 -24.59
N SER A 148 15.12 7.17 -24.02
CA SER A 148 15.73 6.15 -23.15
C SER A 148 15.08 6.05 -21.76
N ASN A 149 14.42 7.11 -21.30
CA ASN A 149 13.74 7.19 -20.01
C ASN A 149 12.28 7.63 -20.20
N LYS A 150 11.68 7.21 -21.32
CA LYS A 150 10.35 7.70 -21.73
C LYS A 150 9.30 7.42 -20.65
N TYR A 151 9.38 6.25 -20.02
CA TYR A 151 8.50 5.83 -18.94
C TYR A 151 9.37 5.43 -17.75
N THR A 152 9.31 6.20 -16.66
CA THR A 152 9.97 5.83 -15.40
C THR A 152 8.97 5.82 -14.26
N SER A 153 9.18 4.94 -13.29
CA SER A 153 8.34 4.87 -12.09
C SER A 153 9.12 4.29 -10.91
N ALA A 154 8.45 4.00 -9.80
CA ALA A 154 9.02 3.26 -8.68
C ALA A 154 8.13 2.09 -8.25
N ARG A 155 8.80 1.05 -7.73
CA ARG A 155 8.20 -0.14 -7.13
C ARG A 155 8.90 -0.41 -5.80
N LEU A 156 8.14 -0.30 -4.73
CA LEU A 156 8.63 -0.27 -3.36
C LEU A 156 8.10 -1.48 -2.59
N ILE A 157 8.99 -2.22 -1.93
CA ILE A 157 8.63 -3.35 -1.05
C ILE A 157 9.02 -2.99 0.38
N THR A 158 8.11 -3.08 1.35
CA THR A 158 8.46 -2.76 2.75
C THR A 158 9.51 -3.73 3.31
N HIS A 159 10.46 -3.24 4.11
CA HIS A 159 11.30 -4.14 4.94
C HIS A 159 10.49 -4.83 6.03
N GLN A 160 9.51 -4.11 6.58
CA GLN A 160 8.54 -4.64 7.52
C GLN A 160 7.62 -5.66 6.84
N LYS A 161 7.41 -6.80 7.49
CA LYS A 161 6.42 -7.82 7.09
C LYS A 161 5.12 -7.61 7.86
N LEU A 162 4.06 -8.32 7.49
CA LEU A 162 2.85 -8.34 8.31
C LEU A 162 3.10 -8.85 9.74
N ASP A 163 4.10 -9.70 9.94
CA ASP A 163 4.72 -10.14 11.22
C ASP A 163 3.81 -10.71 12.33
N ARG A 164 2.49 -10.75 12.11
CA ARG A 164 1.50 -11.34 13.01
C ARG A 164 0.62 -12.34 12.29
N GLN A 165 0.10 -13.30 13.05
CA GLN A 165 -0.87 -14.26 12.57
C GLN A 165 -2.26 -13.64 12.37
N ARG A 166 -2.55 -12.58 13.12
CA ARG A 166 -3.74 -11.77 12.93
C ARG A 166 -3.43 -10.29 13.08
N GLY A 167 -4.09 -9.46 12.30
CA GLY A 167 -3.87 -8.02 12.31
C GLY A 167 -4.65 -7.30 11.22
N CYS A 168 -4.38 -6.01 11.08
CA CYS A 168 -4.92 -5.18 10.03
C CYS A 168 -3.83 -4.25 9.47
N LEU A 169 -3.69 -4.28 8.15
CA LEU A 169 -2.89 -3.37 7.35
C LEU A 169 -3.82 -2.29 6.81
N SER A 170 -3.44 -1.02 6.96
CA SER A 170 -4.21 0.11 6.43
C SER A 170 -3.30 1.13 5.77
N ALA A 171 -3.76 1.69 4.67
CA ALA A 171 -3.15 2.83 4.00
C ALA A 171 -4.19 3.89 3.65
N VAL A 172 -3.82 5.16 3.78
CA VAL A 172 -4.60 6.28 3.25
C VAL A 172 -3.94 6.72 1.96
N VAL A 173 -4.65 6.62 0.83
CA VAL A 173 -4.05 6.80 -0.50
C VAL A 173 -4.82 7.76 -1.40
N SER A 174 -4.10 8.56 -2.18
CA SER A 174 -4.64 9.31 -3.33
C SER A 174 -4.01 8.74 -4.60
N ALA A 175 -4.84 8.18 -5.47
CA ALA A 175 -4.40 7.50 -6.68
C ALA A 175 -4.51 8.40 -7.92
N PRO A 176 -3.55 8.31 -8.87
CA PRO A 176 -3.69 8.99 -10.15
C PRO A 176 -4.77 8.27 -10.99
N CYS A 177 -5.62 9.05 -11.64
CA CYS A 177 -6.65 8.53 -12.55
C CYS A 177 -6.39 9.03 -13.98
N ALA A 178 -5.78 8.19 -14.81
CA ALA A 178 -5.52 8.52 -16.21
C ALA A 178 -5.47 7.25 -17.10
N PRO A 179 -5.73 7.38 -18.41
CA PRO A 179 -5.54 6.30 -19.37
C PRO A 179 -4.13 5.69 -19.29
N GLY A 180 -4.03 4.37 -19.26
CA GLY A 180 -2.75 3.66 -19.23
C GLY A 180 -1.97 3.73 -17.91
N ILE A 181 -2.50 4.36 -16.86
CA ILE A 181 -1.88 4.38 -15.53
C ILE A 181 -2.49 3.28 -14.66
N TRP A 182 -1.65 2.56 -13.91
CA TRP A 182 -2.04 1.44 -13.03
C TRP A 182 -1.33 1.52 -11.67
N PRO A 183 -1.87 2.28 -10.69
CA PRO A 183 -1.39 2.26 -9.31
C PRO A 183 -1.83 0.99 -8.58
N ALA A 184 -0.95 0.47 -7.71
CA ALA A 184 -1.24 -0.72 -6.91
C ALA A 184 -0.70 -0.62 -5.48
N PHE A 185 -1.48 -1.16 -4.54
CA PHE A 185 -1.14 -1.43 -3.14
C PHE A 185 -1.56 -2.86 -2.81
N TRP A 186 -0.57 -3.71 -2.60
CA TRP A 186 -0.73 -5.15 -2.65
C TRP A 186 0.34 -5.86 -1.81
N LEU A 187 0.28 -7.18 -1.74
CA LEU A 187 1.10 -8.00 -0.87
C LEU A 187 1.66 -9.21 -1.62
N LEU A 188 2.93 -9.53 -1.33
CA LEU A 188 3.55 -10.80 -1.69
C LEU A 188 4.28 -11.41 -0.49
N PRO A 189 4.42 -12.75 -0.44
CA PRO A 189 5.35 -13.43 0.45
C PRO A 189 6.76 -12.85 0.35
N LYS A 190 7.51 -12.82 1.47
CA LYS A 190 8.94 -12.47 1.43
C LYS A 190 9.70 -13.45 0.52
N LYS A 191 10.58 -12.91 -0.33
CA LYS A 191 11.46 -13.72 -1.19
C LYS A 191 12.38 -14.65 -0.38
N PRO A 192 12.71 -15.85 -0.91
CA PRO A 192 12.18 -16.44 -2.13
C PRO A 192 10.78 -17.05 -1.93
N PHE A 193 9.95 -16.98 -2.98
CA PHE A 193 8.62 -17.58 -3.04
C PHE A 193 8.32 -18.10 -4.45
N ALA A 194 7.33 -18.97 -4.58
CA ALA A 194 6.85 -19.52 -5.85
C ALA A 194 5.47 -18.94 -6.18
N TRP A 195 5.38 -18.13 -7.23
CA TRP A 195 4.11 -17.57 -7.67
C TRP A 195 3.36 -18.51 -8.63
N PRO A 196 2.00 -18.62 -8.57
CA PRO A 196 1.13 -18.03 -7.56
C PRO A 196 0.94 -18.94 -6.33
N THR A 197 1.61 -20.09 -6.25
CA THR A 197 1.43 -21.07 -5.17
C THR A 197 1.51 -20.47 -3.76
N ASP A 198 2.53 -19.65 -3.50
CA ASP A 198 2.74 -19.01 -2.20
C ASP A 198 1.76 -17.84 -1.95
N GLY A 199 1.02 -17.38 -2.96
CA GLY A 199 -0.07 -16.41 -2.86
C GLY A 199 0.28 -14.97 -3.28
N GLU A 200 -0.77 -14.19 -3.58
CA GLU A 200 -0.76 -12.73 -3.79
C GLU A 200 -2.11 -12.13 -3.37
N VAL A 201 -2.06 -10.96 -2.71
CA VAL A 201 -3.24 -10.21 -2.25
C VAL A 201 -3.16 -8.80 -2.78
N ASP A 202 -4.12 -8.43 -3.61
CA ASP A 202 -4.27 -7.09 -4.15
C ASP A 202 -5.32 -6.35 -3.30
N ILE A 203 -4.88 -5.36 -2.53
CA ILE A 203 -5.77 -4.58 -1.66
C ILE A 203 -6.41 -3.46 -2.47
N PHE A 204 -5.57 -2.76 -3.23
CA PHE A 204 -5.97 -1.73 -4.16
C PHE A 204 -5.24 -1.88 -5.50
N GLU A 205 -6.02 -2.00 -6.58
CA GLU A 205 -5.57 -1.83 -7.95
C GLU A 205 -6.63 -1.03 -8.69
N SER A 206 -6.19 -0.06 -9.48
CA SER A 206 -7.06 0.65 -10.42
C SER A 206 -6.28 0.89 -11.70
N TRP A 207 -6.95 1.02 -12.83
CA TRP A 207 -6.27 1.37 -14.06
C TRP A 207 -7.13 2.20 -14.99
N ASN A 208 -6.49 2.81 -15.98
CA ASN A 208 -7.14 3.61 -17.01
C ASN A 208 -7.98 4.79 -16.49
N GLY A 209 -7.86 5.14 -15.21
CA GLY A 209 -8.67 6.16 -14.56
C GLY A 209 -10.16 5.85 -14.51
N ASP A 210 -10.55 4.58 -14.55
CA ASP A 210 -11.97 4.18 -14.51
C ASP A 210 -12.63 4.33 -13.13
N CYS A 211 -11.84 4.70 -12.12
CA CYS A 211 -12.26 4.89 -10.74
C CYS A 211 -12.89 3.63 -10.13
N VAL A 212 -12.44 2.45 -10.57
CA VAL A 212 -12.80 1.16 -9.97
C VAL A 212 -11.59 0.62 -9.23
N ASN A 213 -11.84 0.11 -8.02
CA ASN A 213 -10.87 -0.72 -7.31
C ASN A 213 -11.09 -2.19 -7.63
N HIS A 214 -10.00 -2.91 -7.91
CA HIS A 214 -9.96 -4.34 -8.15
C HIS A 214 -9.24 -5.00 -6.97
N SER A 215 -10.01 -5.51 -6.00
CA SER A 215 -9.44 -6.33 -4.92
C SER A 215 -9.31 -7.76 -5.42
N CYS A 216 -8.12 -8.34 -5.31
CA CYS A 216 -7.84 -9.68 -5.81
C CYS A 216 -7.12 -10.57 -4.80
N LEU A 217 -7.31 -11.88 -4.97
CA LEU A 217 -6.53 -12.94 -4.33
C LEU A 217 -6.12 -13.94 -5.41
N HIS A 218 -4.82 -14.23 -5.50
CA HIS A 218 -4.24 -15.18 -6.45
C HIS A 218 -3.56 -16.33 -5.71
N TRP A 219 -3.81 -17.58 -6.12
CA TRP A 219 -3.11 -18.75 -5.59
C TRP A 219 -3.08 -19.94 -6.57
N GLY A 220 -2.31 -20.98 -6.25
CA GLY A 220 -2.30 -22.24 -7.01
C GLY A 220 -1.55 -22.20 -8.33
N HIS A 221 -2.20 -22.60 -9.43
CA HIS A 221 -1.58 -22.63 -10.76
C HIS A 221 -2.46 -21.92 -11.78
N PHE A 222 -1.91 -20.99 -12.56
CA PHE A 222 -2.67 -20.28 -13.60
C PHE A 222 -2.86 -21.13 -14.87
N ASN A 223 -3.35 -22.37 -14.71
CA ASN A 223 -3.66 -23.29 -15.81
C ASN A 223 -5.19 -23.38 -16.02
N GLY A 224 -5.62 -23.92 -17.16
CA GLY A 224 -7.05 -24.00 -17.52
C GLY A 224 -7.91 -24.86 -16.58
N GLU A 225 -7.28 -25.71 -15.76
CA GLU A 225 -7.95 -26.56 -14.78
C GLU A 225 -8.17 -25.84 -13.43
N ASP A 226 -7.48 -24.73 -13.18
CA ASP A 226 -7.43 -24.00 -11.91
C ASP A 226 -7.94 -22.55 -11.98
N SER A 227 -8.75 -22.19 -12.99
CA SER A 227 -9.33 -20.84 -13.13
C SER A 227 -10.06 -20.35 -11.86
N GLN A 228 -10.58 -21.29 -11.07
CA GLN A 228 -11.23 -21.06 -9.78
C GLN A 228 -10.30 -20.56 -8.65
N LYS A 229 -8.97 -20.53 -8.84
CA LYS A 229 -7.96 -20.13 -7.83
C LYS A 229 -7.58 -18.65 -7.88
N HIS A 230 -8.55 -17.86 -8.31
CA HIS A 230 -8.48 -16.43 -8.43
C HIS A 230 -9.78 -15.85 -7.93
N ARG A 231 -9.71 -14.83 -7.08
CA ARG A 231 -10.89 -14.13 -6.58
C ARG A 231 -10.74 -12.68 -6.92
N VAL A 232 -11.76 -12.08 -7.52
CA VAL A 232 -11.80 -10.65 -7.80
C VAL A 232 -13.12 -10.04 -7.35
N VAL A 233 -13.03 -8.83 -6.83
CA VAL A 233 -14.16 -7.96 -6.59
C VAL A 233 -13.86 -6.56 -7.12
N ASP A 234 -14.70 -6.12 -8.06
CA ASP A 234 -14.72 -4.74 -8.52
C ASP A 234 -15.58 -3.89 -7.58
N THR A 235 -15.03 -2.77 -7.14
CA THR A 235 -15.73 -1.77 -6.30
C THR A 235 -15.55 -0.39 -6.91
N PRO A 236 -16.61 0.23 -7.47
CA PRO A 236 -16.55 1.61 -7.93
C PRO A 236 -16.27 2.57 -6.77
N ILE A 237 -15.36 3.52 -6.99
CA ILE A 237 -15.03 4.60 -6.07
C ILE A 237 -15.11 5.92 -6.86
N PRO A 238 -16.31 6.50 -7.06
CA PRO A 238 -16.47 7.72 -7.86
C PRO A 238 -15.63 8.91 -7.38
N SER A 239 -15.26 8.93 -6.10
CA SER A 239 -14.44 9.97 -5.48
C SER A 239 -12.93 9.76 -5.65
N MET A 240 -12.46 8.66 -6.26
CA MET A 240 -11.04 8.27 -6.29
C MET A 240 -10.14 9.38 -6.85
N ALA A 241 -10.57 10.05 -7.92
CA ALA A 241 -9.80 11.10 -8.59
C ALA A 241 -9.64 12.39 -7.76
N HIS A 242 -10.41 12.57 -6.69
CA HIS A 242 -10.50 13.84 -5.97
C HIS A 242 -10.38 13.73 -4.46
N GLN A 243 -10.43 12.52 -3.90
CA GLN A 243 -10.41 12.29 -2.46
C GLN A 243 -9.48 11.13 -2.12
N ALA A 244 -8.72 11.29 -1.04
CA ALA A 244 -7.99 10.19 -0.45
C ALA A 244 -8.96 9.10 0.02
N GLN A 245 -8.54 7.85 -0.11
CA GLN A 245 -9.32 6.67 0.26
C GLN A 245 -8.57 5.89 1.33
N VAL A 246 -9.31 5.35 2.31
CA VAL A 246 -8.74 4.41 3.29
C VAL A 246 -8.88 3.00 2.74
N MET A 247 -7.76 2.39 2.40
CA MET A 247 -7.69 1.00 1.96
C MET A 247 -7.19 0.15 3.13
N ALA A 248 -7.87 -0.94 3.46
CA ALA A 248 -7.42 -1.82 4.54
C ALA A 248 -7.65 -3.29 4.24
N PHE A 249 -6.82 -4.11 4.86
CA PHE A 249 -6.83 -5.56 4.77
C PHE A 249 -6.66 -6.13 6.17
N ALA A 250 -7.57 -6.98 6.61
CA ALA A 250 -7.49 -7.68 7.89
C ALA A 250 -7.40 -9.17 7.67
N TRP A 251 -6.55 -9.84 8.43
CA TRP A 251 -6.36 -11.28 8.36
C TRP A 251 -6.42 -11.91 9.75
N ASP A 252 -6.96 -13.11 9.82
CA ASP A 252 -7.00 -13.95 11.02
C ASP A 252 -6.58 -15.37 10.63
N GLN A 253 -5.30 -15.68 10.84
CA GLN A 253 -4.69 -16.97 10.50
C GLN A 253 -4.38 -17.75 11.79
N PRO A 254 -4.71 -19.04 11.88
CA PRO A 254 -4.35 -19.88 13.02
C PRO A 254 -2.82 -20.03 13.19
N GLU A 255 -2.37 -20.42 14.39
CA GLU A 255 -0.95 -20.58 14.72
C GLU A 255 -0.20 -21.58 13.83
N ASP A 256 -0.90 -22.61 13.37
CA ASP A 256 -0.33 -23.62 12.47
C ASP A 256 -0.09 -23.06 11.05
N GLY A 257 -0.60 -21.87 10.75
CA GLY A 257 -0.46 -21.18 9.47
C GLY A 257 -1.31 -21.76 8.35
N ARG A 258 -2.29 -22.62 8.66
CA ARG A 258 -3.12 -23.28 7.65
C ARG A 258 -4.50 -22.65 7.61
N GLY A 259 -4.94 -22.23 6.42
CA GLY A 259 -6.21 -21.53 6.30
C GLY A 259 -6.14 -20.12 6.88
N GLY A 260 -7.31 -19.61 7.28
CA GLY A 260 -7.49 -18.28 7.84
C GLY A 260 -8.58 -17.49 7.13
N ARG A 261 -8.98 -16.37 7.71
CA ARG A 261 -10.00 -15.46 7.17
C ARG A 261 -9.36 -14.17 6.74
N MET A 262 -9.74 -13.65 5.57
CA MET A 262 -9.23 -12.39 5.03
C MET A 262 -10.39 -11.48 4.64
N VAL A 263 -10.30 -10.19 4.99
CA VAL A 263 -11.32 -9.19 4.67
C VAL A 263 -10.67 -7.91 4.16
N TRP A 264 -11.21 -7.39 3.05
CA TRP A 264 -10.80 -6.14 2.43
C TRP A 264 -11.83 -5.05 2.75
N TYR A 265 -11.33 -3.85 3.00
CA TYR A 265 -12.13 -2.70 3.34
C TYR A 265 -11.75 -1.49 2.48
N ILE A 266 -12.76 -0.71 2.13
CA ILE A 266 -12.61 0.61 1.51
C ILE A 266 -13.43 1.59 2.34
N ASN A 267 -12.78 2.63 2.88
CA ASN A 267 -13.39 3.63 3.75
C ASN A 267 -14.17 3.02 4.93
N GLY A 268 -13.65 1.93 5.50
CA GLY A 268 -14.27 1.20 6.62
C GLY A 268 -15.41 0.25 6.22
N GLY A 269 -15.86 0.27 4.97
CA GLY A 269 -16.85 -0.68 4.45
C GLY A 269 -16.19 -1.95 3.93
N VAL A 270 -16.73 -3.12 4.29
CA VAL A 270 -16.32 -4.42 3.72
C VAL A 270 -16.63 -4.46 2.24
N VAL A 271 -15.65 -4.82 1.42
CA VAL A 271 -15.83 -4.96 -0.04
C VAL A 271 -15.65 -6.38 -0.54
N MET A 272 -14.77 -7.16 0.09
CA MET A 272 -14.46 -8.54 -0.26
C MET A 272 -14.07 -9.32 0.99
N LYS A 273 -14.40 -10.60 1.00
CA LYS A 273 -13.80 -11.60 1.89
C LYS A 273 -13.29 -12.78 1.08
N ALA A 274 -12.36 -13.53 1.67
CA ALA A 274 -11.93 -14.82 1.17
C ALA A 274 -11.28 -15.64 2.29
N ASP A 275 -11.45 -16.96 2.25
CA ASP A 275 -10.62 -17.86 3.03
C ASP A 275 -9.17 -17.83 2.51
N ASN A 276 -8.20 -17.93 3.41
CA ASN A 276 -6.81 -18.08 3.03
C ASN A 276 -6.57 -19.51 2.48
N PRO A 277 -6.20 -19.67 1.20
CA PRO A 277 -6.18 -20.99 0.57
C PRO A 277 -5.10 -21.93 1.14
N PRO A 278 -5.33 -23.25 1.16
CA PRO A 278 -4.27 -24.21 1.46
C PRO A 278 -3.08 -24.06 0.50
N GLY A 279 -1.86 -24.08 1.05
CA GLY A 279 -0.62 -24.00 0.28
C GLY A 279 -0.03 -22.60 0.12
N THR A 280 -0.78 -21.53 0.41
CA THR A 280 -0.23 -20.17 0.46
C THR A 280 0.78 -20.03 1.60
N ARG A 281 1.73 -19.11 1.44
CA ARG A 281 2.67 -18.78 2.51
C ARG A 281 1.94 -18.16 3.71
N ARG A 282 2.43 -18.41 4.92
CA ARG A 282 1.96 -17.75 6.16
C ARG A 282 1.92 -16.22 5.98
N LEU A 283 0.78 -15.60 6.25
CA LEU A 283 0.55 -14.17 5.97
C LEU A 283 1.53 -13.27 6.75
N SER A 284 1.95 -13.68 7.96
CA SER A 284 2.97 -12.98 8.75
C SER A 284 4.33 -12.84 8.03
N GLU A 285 4.57 -13.62 6.97
CA GLU A 285 5.79 -13.55 6.17
C GLU A 285 5.67 -12.62 4.95
N TRP A 286 4.55 -11.94 4.74
CA TRP A 286 4.31 -11.15 3.55
C TRP A 286 4.78 -9.71 3.73
N ASN A 287 5.28 -9.13 2.65
CA ASN A 287 5.67 -7.73 2.55
C ASN A 287 4.61 -6.94 1.78
N VAL A 288 4.52 -5.64 2.07
CA VAL A 288 3.69 -4.69 1.33
C VAL A 288 4.44 -4.22 0.09
N ILE A 289 3.73 -4.11 -1.03
CA ILE A 289 4.23 -3.56 -2.28
C ILE A 289 3.37 -2.35 -2.69
N LEU A 290 4.05 -1.30 -3.13
CA LEU A 290 3.45 -0.09 -3.67
C LEU A 290 4.13 0.28 -4.99
N ASN A 291 3.36 0.52 -6.05
CA ASN A 291 3.91 0.93 -7.34
C ASN A 291 2.91 1.71 -8.21
N VAL A 292 3.42 2.35 -9.26
CA VAL A 292 2.63 2.88 -10.37
C VAL A 292 3.14 2.26 -11.67
N ALA A 293 2.42 1.28 -12.21
CA ALA A 293 2.69 0.72 -13.52
C ALA A 293 2.10 1.61 -14.64
N MET A 294 2.64 1.48 -15.85
CA MET A 294 2.17 2.16 -17.05
C MET A 294 1.96 1.15 -18.18
N GLY A 295 0.76 1.15 -18.75
CA GLY A 295 0.34 0.16 -19.75
C GLY A 295 0.06 -1.20 -19.13
N GLY A 296 0.54 -2.24 -19.80
CA GLY A 296 0.29 -3.62 -19.40
C GLY A 296 -1.04 -4.19 -19.88
N ASN A 297 -1.20 -5.50 -19.66
CA ASN A 297 -2.32 -6.29 -20.17
C ASN A 297 -3.68 -5.77 -19.70
N VAL A 298 -3.78 -5.37 -18.43
CA VAL A 298 -5.02 -4.82 -17.83
C VAL A 298 -5.39 -3.45 -18.42
N CYS A 299 -4.41 -2.68 -18.90
CA CYS A 299 -4.68 -1.40 -19.57
C CYS A 299 -5.20 -1.57 -21.01
N GLY A 300 -5.18 -2.79 -21.58
CA GLY A 300 -5.72 -3.08 -22.90
C GLY A 300 -5.04 -2.31 -24.03
N GLY A 301 -3.71 -2.12 -23.93
CA GLY A 301 -2.91 -1.40 -24.93
C GLY A 301 -2.92 0.13 -24.81
N LYS A 302 -3.63 0.70 -23.82
CA LYS A 302 -3.55 2.14 -23.52
C LYS A 302 -2.22 2.47 -22.86
N LEU A 303 -1.63 3.59 -23.26
CA LEU A 303 -0.44 4.18 -22.65
C LEU A 303 -0.75 5.61 -22.20
N PRO A 304 -0.14 6.08 -21.10
CA PRO A 304 -0.29 7.45 -20.65
C PRO A 304 0.43 8.45 -21.57
N GLY A 305 -0.06 9.69 -21.60
CA GLY A 305 0.62 10.81 -22.26
C GLY A 305 1.71 11.44 -21.38
N ASP A 306 2.49 12.37 -21.94
CA ASP A 306 3.53 13.12 -21.21
C ASP A 306 2.98 13.76 -19.92
N GLY A 307 3.69 13.62 -18.81
CA GLY A 307 3.25 14.11 -17.52
C GLY A 307 3.82 13.36 -16.32
N GLN A 308 3.33 13.72 -15.13
CA GLN A 308 3.62 13.08 -13.86
C GLN A 308 2.33 12.55 -13.24
N TYR A 309 2.38 11.32 -12.74
CA TYR A 309 1.22 10.59 -12.21
C TYR A 309 1.56 10.10 -10.79
N ASP A 310 1.10 10.85 -9.80
CA ASP A 310 1.47 10.66 -8.40
C ASP A 310 0.48 9.75 -7.68
N PHE A 311 0.97 8.61 -7.20
CA PHE A 311 0.33 7.82 -6.17
C PHE A 311 0.86 8.23 -4.81
N VAL A 312 0.00 8.90 -4.03
CA VAL A 312 0.38 9.49 -2.75
C VAL A 312 -0.14 8.62 -1.62
N VAL A 313 0.75 8.12 -0.78
CA VAL A 313 0.44 7.39 0.44
C VAL A 313 0.61 8.35 1.62
N HIS A 314 -0.53 8.78 2.17
CA HIS A 314 -0.57 9.70 3.30
C HIS A 314 -0.23 9.01 4.61
N GLU A 315 -0.54 7.72 4.72
CA GLU A 315 -0.31 6.91 5.90
C GLU A 315 -0.23 5.43 5.51
N LEU A 316 0.63 4.65 6.19
CA LEU A 316 0.73 3.21 6.07
C LEU A 316 1.01 2.61 7.45
N LYS A 317 0.11 1.75 7.94
CA LYS A 317 0.12 1.21 9.30
C LYS A 317 -0.22 -0.26 9.35
N LEU A 318 0.36 -0.94 10.34
CA LEU A 318 -0.04 -2.26 10.79
C LEU A 318 -0.56 -2.19 12.23
N MET A 319 -1.68 -2.88 12.46
CA MET A 319 -2.47 -2.80 13.69
C MET A 319 -2.84 -4.19 14.21
N ASP A 320 -2.98 -4.31 15.52
CA ASP A 320 -3.31 -5.58 16.20
C ASP A 320 -4.72 -6.09 15.86
N GLU A 321 -5.59 -5.19 15.42
CA GLU A 321 -6.97 -5.48 15.04
C GLU A 321 -7.48 -4.47 14.01
N PRO A 322 -8.50 -4.83 13.21
CA PRO A 322 -9.17 -3.86 12.34
C PRO A 322 -9.98 -2.84 13.15
N LEU A 323 -10.40 -1.77 12.48
CA LEU A 323 -11.32 -0.79 13.09
C LEU A 323 -12.59 -1.50 13.58
N GLY A 324 -12.98 -1.27 14.84
CA GLY A 324 -14.09 -1.96 15.50
C GLY A 324 -13.73 -3.32 16.13
N GLY A 325 -12.49 -3.77 15.99
CA GLY A 325 -11.93 -4.96 16.64
C GLY A 325 -12.44 -6.28 16.07
N TRP A 326 -12.05 -7.38 16.72
CA TRP A 326 -12.29 -8.74 16.22
C TRP A 326 -13.76 -9.18 16.22
N ASN A 327 -14.60 -8.58 17.07
CA ASN A 327 -16.04 -8.80 17.02
C ASN A 327 -16.64 -8.23 15.73
N GLN A 328 -16.24 -7.01 15.36
CA GLN A 328 -16.65 -6.38 14.11
C GLN A 328 -16.13 -7.17 12.92
N PHE A 329 -14.85 -7.58 12.94
CA PHE A 329 -14.28 -8.48 11.93
C PHE A 329 -15.11 -9.75 11.74
N GLY A 330 -15.55 -10.39 12.83
CA GLY A 330 -16.42 -11.57 12.77
C GLY A 330 -17.76 -11.27 12.09
N ALA A 331 -18.40 -10.14 12.41
CA ALA A 331 -19.66 -9.73 11.79
C ALA A 331 -19.47 -9.34 10.30
N ASP A 332 -18.34 -8.74 9.97
CA ASP A 332 -17.94 -8.33 8.64
C ASP A 332 -17.60 -9.54 7.75
N TRP A 333 -16.94 -10.54 8.30
CA TRP A 333 -16.73 -11.84 7.66
C TRP A 333 -18.04 -12.53 7.29
N GLN A 334 -19.09 -12.42 8.12
CA GLN A 334 -20.38 -13.02 7.77
C GLN A 334 -21.10 -12.26 6.64
N ARG A 335 -20.97 -10.92 6.59
CA ARG A 335 -21.66 -10.05 5.63
C ARG A 335 -20.90 -9.81 4.33
N GLY A 336 -19.58 -9.98 4.34
CA GLY A 336 -18.73 -9.78 3.18
C GLY A 336 -19.08 -10.72 2.05
N ARG A 337 -18.94 -10.22 0.81
CA ARG A 337 -19.11 -11.03 -0.39
C ARG A 337 -17.80 -11.74 -0.74
N GLU A 338 -17.91 -13.02 -1.10
CA GLU A 338 -16.81 -13.75 -1.70
C GLU A 338 -16.47 -13.15 -3.06
N GLY A 339 -15.17 -13.13 -3.41
CA GLY A 339 -14.77 -12.74 -4.75
C GLY A 339 -15.27 -13.72 -5.81
N LYS A 340 -15.55 -13.19 -7.00
CA LYS A 340 -15.91 -14.03 -8.15
C LYS A 340 -14.68 -14.79 -8.60
N THR A 341 -14.86 -16.05 -8.98
CA THR A 341 -13.81 -16.80 -9.65
C THR A 341 -13.54 -16.22 -11.02
N MET A 342 -12.27 -16.20 -11.42
CA MET A 342 -11.87 -15.72 -12.75
C MET A 342 -11.92 -16.80 -13.82
#